data_AF-A0A0M3K394-F1
#
_entry.id   AF-A0A0M3K394-F1
#
_cell.length_a   1.000
_cell.length_b   1.000
_cell.length_c   1.000
_cell.angle_alpha   90.00
_cell.angle_beta   90.00
_cell.angle_gamma   90.00
#
_symmetry.space_group_name_H-M   'P 1'
#
loop_
_entity.id
_entity.type
_entity.pdbx_description
1 polymer ?
#
loop_
_entity_poly.entity_id
_entity_poly.type
_entity_poly.pdbx_seq_one_letter_code
_entity_poly.pdbx_strand_id
1 'polypeptide(L)'
;MSLNERYMGRYCKVSIIFEGFLMCKGASKSSWCLPKSSHKWETYWCAIYPGFIYLWPGHKPKTLTNRIALKLNQSMSVQVSPFVYSFIFELFSSVLSDMKLAIQYQTKEDLKRYDQKCSKKSEKLIATEKNLTWRLALESENARLMQLLDDERRALHDEETVRALATRFVVSMLDEERDRREQLEERVRVLENMVNEQSSQRRETISSMDKYRSDCFPVEFIKT
;
A
#
# COMPACT_ATOMS: atom_id res chain seq x y z
N MET A 1 7.59 -19.87 19.84
CA MET A 1 8.42 -18.76 20.36
C MET A 1 9.26 -18.20 19.24
N SER A 2 9.05 -16.93 18.91
CA SER A 2 9.85 -16.23 17.89
C SER A 2 11.29 -16.02 18.38
N LEU A 3 12.25 -15.87 17.45
CA LEU A 3 13.64 -15.52 17.78
C LEU A 3 13.71 -14.27 18.68
N ASN A 4 12.82 -13.30 18.45
CA ASN A 4 12.73 -12.06 19.23
C ASN A 4 12.32 -12.28 20.70
N GLU A 5 11.40 -13.20 21.00
CA GLU A 5 11.03 -13.53 22.39
C GLU A 5 12.21 -14.17 23.15
N ARG A 6 13.03 -14.98 22.46
CA ARG A 6 14.26 -15.55 23.05
C ARG A 6 15.38 -14.52 23.25
N TYR A 7 15.43 -13.48 22.42
CA TYR A 7 16.38 -12.37 22.59
C TYR A 7 15.98 -11.49 23.78
N MET A 8 14.71 -11.09 23.87
CA MET A 8 14.23 -10.25 24.99
C MET A 8 14.29 -10.96 26.35
N GLY A 9 14.02 -12.28 26.41
CA GLY A 9 14.17 -13.06 27.65
C GLY A 9 15.60 -13.10 28.21
N ARG A 10 16.63 -12.97 27.35
CA ARG A 10 18.05 -12.92 27.74
C ARG A 10 18.48 -11.58 28.32
N TYR A 11 17.80 -10.48 27.98
CA TYR A 11 18.10 -9.16 28.53
C TYR A 11 17.76 -9.02 30.02
N CYS A 12 16.75 -9.74 30.50
CA CYS A 12 16.37 -9.73 31.93
C CYS A 12 17.07 -10.83 32.77
N LYS A 13 17.60 -11.88 32.13
CA LYS A 13 18.37 -12.97 32.77
C LYS A 13 19.75 -13.09 32.10
N VAL A 14 20.64 -12.12 32.36
CA VAL A 14 21.93 -11.85 31.68
C VAL A 14 23.01 -12.95 31.85
N SER A 15 22.64 -14.21 32.07
CA SER A 15 23.64 -15.27 32.25
C SER A 15 23.27 -16.65 31.71
N ILE A 16 22.03 -16.88 31.29
CA ILE A 16 21.58 -18.20 30.82
C ILE A 16 21.32 -18.12 29.31
N ILE A 17 22.08 -18.90 28.53
CA ILE A 17 21.94 -18.99 27.07
C ILE A 17 20.75 -19.89 26.73
N PHE A 18 20.61 -21.01 27.45
CA PHE A 18 19.55 -21.98 27.26
C PHE A 18 19.18 -22.63 28.59
N GLU A 19 17.90 -22.92 28.78
CA GLU A 19 17.39 -23.74 29.88
C GLU A 19 16.30 -24.66 29.35
N GLY A 20 16.36 -25.95 29.68
CA GLY A 20 15.38 -26.92 29.20
C GLY A 20 15.76 -28.36 29.50
N PHE A 21 14.97 -29.31 29.00
CA PHE A 21 15.27 -30.73 29.13
C PHE A 21 16.13 -31.24 27.98
N LEU A 22 17.09 -32.11 28.30
CA LEU A 22 17.95 -32.79 27.36
C LEU A 22 17.96 -34.29 27.67
N MET A 23 17.94 -35.11 26.62
CA MET A 23 18.17 -36.54 26.75
C MET A 23 19.65 -36.83 26.52
N CYS A 24 20.20 -37.66 27.39
CA CYS A 24 21.61 -37.90 27.51
C CYS A 24 21.85 -39.40 27.66
N LYS A 25 22.92 -39.89 27.03
CA LYS A 25 23.35 -41.28 27.17
C LYS A 25 24.75 -41.33 27.76
N GLY A 26 24.89 -41.71 29.03
CA GLY A 26 26.18 -41.70 29.71
C GLY A 26 27.20 -42.69 29.11
N ALA A 27 28.45 -42.23 28.92
CA ALA A 27 29.59 -43.11 28.74
C ALA A 27 30.02 -43.71 30.10
N SER A 28 30.03 -45.04 30.22
CA SER A 28 30.69 -45.69 31.35
C SER A 28 32.21 -45.58 31.17
N LYS A 29 32.92 -45.16 32.21
CA LYS A 29 34.38 -45.30 32.28
C LYS A 29 34.70 -46.77 32.58
N SER A 30 34.83 -47.60 31.56
CA SER A 30 35.46 -48.92 31.71
C SER A 30 36.98 -48.79 31.51
N SER A 31 37.77 -49.47 32.33
CA SER A 31 39.24 -49.56 32.24
C SER A 31 39.75 -50.33 31.01
N TRP A 32 38.87 -50.67 30.08
CA TRP A 32 39.16 -51.45 28.88
C TRP A 32 38.92 -50.55 27.67
N CYS A 33 39.78 -50.70 26.67
CA CYS A 33 39.94 -49.89 25.45
C CYS A 33 38.70 -49.69 24.55
N LEU A 34 37.50 -50.08 25.02
CA LEU A 34 36.22 -49.80 24.39
C LEU A 34 35.24 -49.24 25.44
N PRO A 35 34.69 -48.02 25.26
CA PRO A 35 33.72 -47.46 26.17
C PRO A 35 32.41 -48.27 26.15
N LYS A 36 32.04 -48.89 27.28
CA LYS A 36 30.69 -49.44 27.45
C LYS A 36 29.68 -48.29 27.50
N SER A 37 29.01 -47.99 26.38
CA SER A 37 27.91 -47.04 26.40
C SER A 37 26.76 -47.60 27.25
N SER A 38 26.29 -46.86 28.27
CA SER A 38 25.03 -47.23 28.94
C SER A 38 23.91 -47.16 27.91
N HIS A 39 23.18 -48.26 27.65
CA HIS A 39 22.08 -48.25 26.68
C HIS A 39 20.84 -47.47 27.14
N LYS A 40 20.84 -46.96 28.38
CA LYS A 40 19.70 -46.23 28.94
C LYS A 40 19.83 -44.74 28.67
N TRP A 41 18.85 -44.21 27.95
CA TRP A 41 18.64 -42.78 27.83
C TRP A 41 18.13 -42.23 29.16
N GLU A 42 18.73 -41.14 29.61
CA GLU A 42 18.35 -40.46 30.83
C GLU A 42 17.99 -39.01 30.51
N THR A 43 16.89 -38.54 31.10
CA THR A 43 16.46 -37.14 30.96
C THR A 43 17.16 -36.28 32.01
N TYR A 44 17.72 -35.16 31.57
CA TYR A 44 18.36 -34.16 32.41
C TYR A 44 17.68 -32.81 32.20
N TRP A 45 17.48 -32.05 33.27
CA TRP A 45 17.33 -30.60 33.14
C TRP A 45 18.72 -30.01 32.87
N CYS A 46 18.81 -29.12 31.90
CA CYS A 46 20.05 -28.50 31.46
C CYS A 46 19.93 -26.98 31.53
N ALA A 47 20.98 -26.34 32.01
CA ALA A 47 21.17 -24.90 31.87
C ALA A 47 22.56 -24.62 31.28
N ILE A 48 22.58 -23.91 30.14
CA ILE A 48 23.80 -23.53 29.41
C ILE A 48 24.15 -22.11 29.78
N TYR A 49 25.37 -21.92 30.26
CA TYR A 49 25.99 -20.65 30.62
C TYR A 49 27.23 -20.44 29.74
N PRO A 50 27.73 -19.19 29.64
CA PRO A 50 29.06 -18.92 29.11
C PRO A 50 30.10 -19.87 29.72
N GLY A 51 30.74 -20.69 28.88
CA GLY A 51 31.80 -21.62 29.30
C GLY A 51 31.36 -22.84 30.12
N PHE A 52 30.08 -23.03 30.45
CA PHE A 52 29.61 -24.13 31.31
C PHE A 52 28.24 -24.68 30.91
N ILE A 53 28.07 -25.99 31.04
CA ILE A 53 26.77 -26.65 31.00
C ILE A 53 26.52 -27.29 32.37
N TYR A 54 25.37 -26.97 32.97
CA TYR A 54 24.92 -27.64 34.18
C TYR A 54 23.79 -28.60 33.87
N LEU A 55 23.93 -29.84 34.32
CA LEU A 55 22.93 -30.89 34.16
C LEU A 55 22.43 -31.35 35.52
N TRP A 56 21.11 -31.54 35.65
CA TRP A 56 20.46 -32.14 36.79
C TRP A 56 19.68 -33.36 36.33
N PRO A 57 19.89 -34.55 36.91
CA PRO A 57 19.11 -35.72 36.57
C PRO A 57 17.62 -35.45 36.83
N GLY A 58 16.75 -35.74 35.87
CA GLY A 58 15.32 -35.42 35.96
C GLY A 58 14.59 -36.11 37.13
N HIS A 59 15.13 -37.22 37.63
CA HIS A 59 14.61 -37.96 38.76
C HIS A 59 15.09 -37.44 40.12
N LYS A 60 15.97 -36.43 40.17
CA LYS A 60 16.52 -35.84 41.41
C LYS A 60 16.07 -34.38 41.56
N PRO A 61 15.95 -33.87 42.80
CA PRO A 61 15.68 -32.47 43.02
C PRO A 61 16.85 -31.60 42.51
N LYS A 62 16.52 -30.41 41.97
CA LYS A 62 17.46 -29.43 41.39
C LYS A 62 18.30 -28.72 42.45
N THR A 63 19.11 -29.45 43.21
CA THR A 63 20.05 -28.92 44.21
C THR A 63 21.44 -28.69 43.61
N LEU A 64 22.28 -27.89 44.28
CA LEU A 64 23.67 -27.67 43.88
C LEU A 64 24.53 -28.95 43.95
N THR A 65 24.19 -29.86 44.87
CA THR A 65 24.89 -31.14 45.09
C THR A 65 24.58 -32.17 44.01
N ASN A 66 23.37 -32.13 43.43
CA ASN A 66 22.94 -33.04 42.37
C ASN A 66 23.32 -32.55 40.96
N ARG A 67 24.07 -31.43 40.88
CA ARG A 67 24.42 -30.76 39.63
C ARG A 67 25.71 -31.32 39.06
N ILE A 68 25.67 -31.78 37.82
CA ILE A 68 26.85 -32.11 37.04
C ILE A 68 27.26 -30.85 36.29
N ALA A 69 28.47 -30.36 36.54
CA ALA A 69 29.04 -29.21 35.83
C ALA A 69 30.01 -29.69 34.74
N LEU A 70 29.72 -29.34 33.49
CA LEU A 70 30.58 -29.61 32.35
C LEU A 70 31.22 -28.28 31.92
N LYS A 71 32.53 -28.18 32.05
CA LYS A 71 33.28 -27.02 31.55
C LYS A 71 33.45 -27.14 30.04
N LEU A 72 33.04 -26.11 29.31
CA LEU A 72 33.19 -26.01 27.87
C LEU A 72 34.54 -25.38 27.55
N ASN A 73 35.41 -26.11 26.87
CA ASN A 73 36.70 -25.60 26.40
C ASN A 73 36.65 -25.32 24.88
N GLN A 74 37.46 -24.38 24.39
CA GLN A 74 37.57 -24.05 22.95
C GLN A 74 38.02 -25.23 22.08
N SER A 75 38.72 -26.21 22.67
CA SER A 75 39.15 -27.44 22.02
C SER A 75 38.06 -28.52 21.96
N MET A 76 36.91 -28.32 22.62
CA MET A 76 35.78 -29.26 22.50
C MET A 76 35.09 -29.03 21.16
N SER A 77 35.34 -29.94 20.21
CA SER A 77 34.53 -30.02 19.00
C SER A 77 33.15 -30.56 19.36
N VAL A 78 32.13 -29.72 19.35
CA VAL A 78 30.72 -30.16 19.35
C VAL A 78 30.45 -30.72 17.96
N GLN A 79 30.82 -31.98 17.75
CA GLN A 79 30.45 -32.72 16.55
C GLN A 79 29.09 -33.38 16.78
N VAL A 80 28.20 -33.20 15.81
CA VAL A 80 26.98 -34.00 15.69
C VAL A 80 27.40 -35.36 15.12
N SER A 81 28.00 -36.19 15.96
CA SER A 81 28.40 -37.56 15.62
C SER A 81 28.41 -38.40 16.90
N PRO A 82 28.07 -39.70 16.86
CA PRO A 82 27.66 -40.45 18.06
C PRO A 82 28.79 -40.74 19.06
N PHE A 83 30.01 -40.31 18.79
CA PHE A 83 31.20 -40.74 19.50
C PHE A 83 32.26 -39.64 19.54
N VAL A 84 32.20 -38.71 20.49
CA VAL A 84 33.34 -38.28 21.34
C VAL A 84 32.75 -37.47 22.50
N TYR A 85 32.98 -37.93 23.75
CA TYR A 85 32.29 -37.56 24.99
C TYR A 85 30.78 -37.79 24.93
N SER A 86 30.37 -39.02 25.23
CA SER A 86 29.00 -39.51 25.08
C SER A 86 28.04 -38.80 26.04
N PHE A 87 27.61 -37.61 25.68
CA PHE A 87 26.26 -37.15 25.86
C PHE A 87 25.73 -37.03 24.44
N ILE A 88 25.19 -38.13 23.90
CA ILE A 88 24.40 -38.03 22.68
C ILE A 88 23.20 -37.22 23.11
N PHE A 89 23.16 -35.98 22.69
CA PHE A 89 22.00 -35.14 22.86
C PHE A 89 21.26 -35.16 21.53
N GLU A 90 19.99 -35.58 21.54
CA GLU A 90 19.07 -35.22 20.45
C GLU A 90 18.81 -33.72 20.56
N LEU A 91 19.75 -32.93 20.04
CA LEU A 91 19.68 -31.48 20.08
C LEU A 91 18.91 -31.03 18.86
N PHE A 92 17.79 -30.35 19.09
CA PHE A 92 17.25 -29.44 18.10
C PHE A 92 18.36 -28.47 17.65
N SER A 93 18.37 -28.11 16.37
CA SER A 93 19.38 -27.22 15.76
C SER A 93 19.63 -25.94 16.57
N SER A 94 18.61 -25.45 17.29
CA SER A 94 18.73 -24.29 18.17
C SER A 94 19.69 -24.51 19.35
N VAL A 95 19.68 -25.69 19.98
CA VAL A 95 20.51 -25.93 21.17
C VAL A 95 21.98 -26.13 20.79
N LEU A 96 22.27 -26.67 19.59
CA LEU A 96 23.62 -26.71 19.04
C LEU A 96 24.19 -25.30 18.84
N SER A 97 23.37 -24.38 18.33
CA SER A 97 23.75 -22.97 18.21
C SER A 97 24.04 -22.36 19.58
N ASP A 98 23.22 -22.67 20.58
CA ASP A 98 23.38 -22.18 21.96
C ASP A 98 24.67 -22.72 22.61
N MET A 99 25.00 -23.99 22.40
CA MET A 99 26.27 -24.59 22.86
C MET A 99 27.49 -23.95 22.17
N LYS A 100 27.41 -23.74 20.85
CA LYS A 100 28.48 -23.04 20.10
C LYS A 100 28.67 -21.62 20.63
N LEU A 101 27.57 -20.92 20.91
CA LEU A 101 27.61 -19.58 21.49
C LEU A 101 28.29 -19.59 22.87
N ALA A 102 27.98 -20.58 23.70
CA ALA A 102 28.59 -20.76 25.02
C ALA A 102 30.09 -21.08 24.97
N ILE A 103 30.56 -21.78 23.94
CA ILE A 103 31.98 -22.08 23.70
C ILE A 103 32.73 -20.86 23.17
N GLN A 104 32.11 -20.11 22.27
CA GLN A 104 32.70 -18.91 21.66
C GLN A 104 32.78 -17.75 22.64
N TYR A 105 31.75 -17.56 23.46
CA TYR A 105 31.66 -16.48 24.45
C TYR A 105 31.63 -17.10 25.85
N GLN A 106 32.83 -17.36 26.39
CA GLN A 106 32.99 -18.09 27.66
C GLN A 106 32.73 -17.24 28.91
N THR A 107 32.78 -15.91 28.78
CA THR A 107 32.48 -14.99 29.89
C THR A 107 31.11 -14.33 29.68
N LYS A 108 30.51 -13.89 30.78
CA LYS A 108 29.25 -13.15 30.73
C LYS A 108 29.42 -11.81 30.01
N GLU A 109 30.58 -11.18 30.19
CA GLU A 109 30.95 -9.91 29.58
C GLU A 109 31.07 -10.04 28.05
N ASP A 110 31.67 -11.12 27.57
CA ASP A 110 31.81 -11.38 26.13
C ASP A 110 30.46 -11.66 25.48
N LEU A 111 29.61 -12.46 26.14
CA LEU A 111 28.25 -12.71 25.67
C LEU A 111 27.44 -11.42 25.62
N LYS A 112 27.54 -10.58 26.65
CA LYS A 112 26.88 -9.27 26.71
C LYS A 112 27.33 -8.35 25.56
N ARG A 113 28.63 -8.32 25.24
CA ARG A 113 29.16 -7.55 24.11
C ARG A 113 28.65 -8.07 22.77
N TYR A 114 28.55 -9.38 22.62
CA TYR A 114 27.97 -10.01 21.43
C TYR A 114 26.50 -9.62 21.24
N ASP A 115 25.69 -9.75 22.30
CA ASP A 115 24.26 -9.40 22.25
C ASP A 115 24.06 -7.92 21.92
N GLN A 116 24.84 -7.02 22.51
CA GLN A 116 24.83 -5.59 22.17
C GLN A 116 25.17 -5.34 20.70
N LYS A 117 26.13 -6.06 20.13
CA LYS A 117 26.52 -5.94 18.72
C LYS A 117 25.42 -6.46 17.80
N CYS A 118 24.77 -7.57 18.15
CA CYS A 118 23.65 -8.13 17.37
C CYS A 118 22.41 -7.23 17.41
N SER A 119 22.07 -6.67 18.57
CA SER A 119 20.97 -5.70 18.73
C SER A 119 21.15 -4.48 17.82
N LYS A 120 22.35 -3.87 17.84
CA LYS A 120 22.67 -2.71 16.99
C LYS A 120 22.57 -3.01 15.48
N LYS A 121 22.81 -4.25 15.06
CA LYS A 121 22.65 -4.67 13.66
C LYS A 121 21.19 -4.86 13.28
N SER A 122 20.40 -5.50 14.14
CA SER A 122 18.97 -5.73 13.94
C SER A 122 18.19 -4.43 13.84
N GLU A 123 18.46 -3.48 14.75
CA GLU A 123 17.82 -2.16 14.76
C GLU A 123 18.07 -1.37 13.47
N LYS A 124 19.30 -1.43 12.94
CA LYS A 124 19.63 -0.79 11.66
C LYS A 124 18.88 -1.41 10.49
N LEU A 125 18.81 -2.74 10.40
CA LEU A 125 18.10 -3.42 9.31
C LEU A 125 16.60 -3.12 9.33
N ILE A 126 15.96 -3.24 10.50
CA ILE A 126 14.52 -2.96 10.66
C ILE A 126 14.21 -1.49 10.33
N ALA A 127 15.06 -0.55 10.77
CA ALA A 127 14.87 0.86 10.44
C ALA A 127 15.02 1.11 8.93
N THR A 128 15.98 0.46 8.27
CA THR A 128 16.23 0.63 6.83
C THR A 128 15.09 0.05 6.00
N GLU A 129 14.61 -1.15 6.33
CA GLU A 129 13.48 -1.81 5.66
C GLU A 129 12.19 -1.01 5.84
N LYS A 130 11.88 -0.55 7.06
CA LYS A 130 10.73 0.33 7.29
C LYS A 130 10.82 1.60 6.46
N ASN A 131 11.97 2.27 6.44
CA ASN A 131 12.16 3.47 5.62
C ASN A 131 11.92 3.21 4.13
N LEU A 132 12.37 2.07 3.60
CA LEU A 132 12.09 1.69 2.21
C LEU A 132 10.58 1.49 1.98
N THR A 133 9.88 0.79 2.87
CA THR A 133 8.43 0.58 2.77
C THR A 133 7.66 1.90 2.79
N TRP A 134 8.00 2.81 3.71
CA TRP A 134 7.37 4.14 3.78
C TRP A 134 7.62 4.96 2.52
N ARG A 135 8.84 4.90 1.97
CA ARG A 135 9.18 5.62 0.74
C ARG A 135 8.40 5.09 -0.46
N LEU A 136 8.31 3.78 -0.64
CA LEU A 136 7.53 3.17 -1.72
C LEU A 136 6.03 3.50 -1.61
N ALA A 137 5.48 3.50 -0.39
CA ALA A 137 4.08 3.89 -0.16
C ALA A 137 3.85 5.35 -0.56
N LEU A 138 4.73 6.26 -0.15
CA LEU A 138 4.67 7.68 -0.52
C LEU A 138 4.82 7.90 -2.03
N GLU A 139 5.75 7.21 -2.69
CA GLU A 139 5.93 7.28 -4.14
C GLU A 139 4.66 6.80 -4.87
N SER A 140 4.03 5.72 -4.40
CA SER A 140 2.78 5.22 -4.99
C SER A 140 1.62 6.20 -4.84
N GLU A 141 1.49 6.84 -3.67
CA GLU A 141 0.41 7.78 -3.39
C GLU A 141 0.60 9.08 -4.18
N ASN A 142 1.85 9.53 -4.32
CA ASN A 142 2.17 10.70 -5.14
C ASN A 142 1.86 10.44 -6.63
N ALA A 143 2.17 9.25 -7.14
CA ALA A 143 1.81 8.86 -8.50
C ALA A 143 0.28 8.82 -8.70
N ARG A 144 -0.46 8.28 -7.72
CA ARG A 144 -1.93 8.25 -7.73
C ARG A 144 -2.53 9.66 -7.75
N LEU A 145 -2.00 10.58 -6.93
CA LEU A 145 -2.46 11.97 -6.87
C LEU A 145 -2.16 12.74 -8.16
N MET A 146 -0.97 12.54 -8.74
CA MET A 146 -0.62 13.13 -10.04
C MET A 146 -1.58 12.66 -11.15
N GLN A 147 -1.90 11.37 -11.18
CA GLN A 147 -2.86 10.84 -12.15
C GLN A 147 -4.24 11.47 -11.98
N LEU A 148 -4.74 11.57 -10.75
CA LEU A 148 -6.04 12.16 -10.46
C LEU A 148 -6.11 13.63 -10.92
N LEU A 149 -5.03 14.37 -10.69
CA LEU A 149 -4.91 15.77 -11.11
C LEU A 149 -4.87 15.91 -12.63
N ASP A 150 -4.21 14.99 -13.34
CA ASP A 150 -4.20 14.95 -14.81
C ASP A 150 -5.54 14.51 -15.41
N ASP A 151 -6.31 13.65 -14.72
CA ASP A 151 -7.68 13.30 -15.10
C ASP A 151 -8.62 14.50 -14.95
N GLU A 152 -8.53 15.23 -13.83
CA GLU A 152 -9.37 16.42 -13.57
C GLU A 152 -9.07 17.56 -14.55
N ARG A 153 -7.79 17.80 -14.86
CA ARG A 153 -7.38 18.76 -15.90
C ARG A 153 -7.96 18.42 -17.27
N ARG A 154 -7.96 17.14 -17.65
CA ARG A 154 -8.56 16.68 -18.91
C ARG A 154 -10.07 16.89 -18.92
N ALA A 155 -10.76 16.52 -17.84
CA ALA A 155 -12.20 16.71 -17.73
C ALA A 155 -12.61 18.18 -17.84
N LEU A 156 -11.88 19.08 -17.18
CA LEU A 156 -12.11 20.53 -17.30
C LEU A 156 -11.88 21.04 -18.72
N HIS A 157 -10.83 20.57 -19.38
CA HIS A 157 -10.53 20.96 -20.76
C HIS A 157 -11.61 20.49 -21.74
N ASP A 158 -12.13 19.28 -21.55
CA ASP A 158 -13.23 18.73 -22.35
C ASP A 158 -14.52 19.55 -22.13
N GLU A 159 -14.81 19.95 -20.88
CA GLU A 159 -15.95 20.81 -20.57
C GLU A 159 -15.84 22.19 -21.24
N GLU A 160 -14.66 22.82 -21.18
CA GLU A 160 -14.39 24.07 -21.88
C GLU A 160 -14.56 23.93 -23.39
N THR A 161 -14.11 22.81 -23.95
CA THR A 161 -14.28 22.50 -25.38
C THR A 161 -15.76 22.38 -25.74
N VAL A 162 -16.54 21.66 -24.95
CA VAL A 162 -18.00 21.54 -25.14
C VAL A 162 -18.69 22.89 -25.02
N ARG A 163 -18.33 23.71 -24.03
CA ARG A 163 -18.88 25.07 -23.84
C ARG A 163 -18.56 25.99 -25.03
N ALA A 164 -17.34 25.91 -25.55
CA ALA A 164 -16.93 26.67 -26.73
C ALA A 164 -17.69 26.24 -27.99
N LEU A 165 -17.88 24.92 -28.18
CA LEU A 165 -18.66 24.38 -29.29
C LEU A 165 -20.15 24.77 -29.20
N ALA A 166 -20.75 24.66 -28.02
CA ALA A 166 -22.13 25.07 -27.79
C ALA A 166 -22.33 26.57 -28.08
N THR A 167 -21.42 27.42 -27.61
CA THR A 167 -21.44 28.86 -27.89
C THR A 167 -21.36 29.13 -29.39
N ARG A 168 -20.43 28.48 -30.10
CA ARG A 168 -20.30 28.64 -31.56
C ARG A 168 -21.56 28.21 -32.31
N PHE A 169 -22.15 27.09 -31.91
CA PHE A 169 -23.37 26.58 -32.55
C PHE A 169 -24.57 27.51 -32.33
N VAL A 170 -24.74 28.01 -31.10
CA VAL A 170 -25.81 28.97 -30.78
C VAL A 170 -25.64 30.25 -31.57
N VAL A 171 -24.42 30.81 -31.66
CA VAL A 171 -24.17 32.01 -32.46
C VAL A 171 -24.50 31.78 -33.93
N SER A 172 -24.04 30.66 -34.52
CA SER A 172 -24.35 30.31 -35.91
C SER A 172 -25.85 30.20 -36.16
N MET A 173 -26.59 29.56 -35.24
CA MET A 173 -28.05 29.44 -35.36
C MET A 173 -28.75 30.79 -35.25
N LEU A 174 -28.29 31.67 -34.35
CA LEU A 174 -28.82 33.01 -34.21
C LEU A 174 -28.56 33.86 -35.46
N ASP A 175 -27.39 33.73 -36.09
CA ASP A 175 -27.09 34.38 -37.36
C ASP A 175 -28.00 33.84 -38.48
N GLU A 176 -28.20 32.53 -38.59
CA GLU A 176 -29.13 31.93 -39.57
C GLU A 176 -30.58 32.41 -39.37
N GLU A 177 -31.05 32.48 -38.13
CA GLU A 177 -32.40 32.98 -37.83
C GLU A 177 -32.52 34.50 -38.07
N ARG A 178 -31.46 35.27 -37.83
CA ARG A 178 -31.41 36.69 -38.20
C ARG A 178 -31.54 36.85 -39.71
N ASP A 179 -30.78 36.09 -40.48
CA ASP A 179 -30.81 36.15 -41.95
C ASP A 179 -32.20 35.73 -42.50
N ARG A 180 -32.83 34.69 -41.92
CA ARG A 180 -34.21 34.31 -42.26
C ARG A 180 -35.20 35.42 -41.95
N ARG A 181 -35.05 36.07 -40.79
CA ARG A 181 -35.92 37.18 -40.38
C ARG A 181 -35.79 38.36 -41.35
N GLU A 182 -34.58 38.75 -41.72
CA GLU A 182 -34.33 39.82 -42.69
C GLU A 182 -34.99 39.52 -44.05
N GLN A 183 -34.89 38.29 -44.55
CA GLN A 183 -35.54 37.88 -45.79
C GLN A 183 -37.07 37.95 -45.71
N LEU A 184 -37.67 37.59 -44.56
CA LEU A 184 -39.11 37.69 -44.36
C LEU A 184 -39.57 39.14 -44.24
N GLU A 185 -38.81 39.98 -43.52
CA GLU A 185 -39.11 41.42 -43.39
C GLU A 185 -39.07 42.12 -44.76
N GLU A 186 -38.10 41.78 -45.61
CA GLU A 186 -38.04 42.32 -46.98
C GLU A 186 -39.24 41.86 -47.82
N ARG A 187 -39.63 40.58 -47.73
CA ARG A 187 -40.83 40.07 -48.44
C ARG A 187 -42.11 40.75 -47.96
N VAL A 188 -42.26 40.97 -46.65
CA VAL A 188 -43.42 41.68 -46.09
C VAL A 188 -43.46 43.11 -46.62
N ARG A 189 -42.33 43.81 -46.62
CA ARG A 189 -42.24 45.18 -47.15
C ARG A 189 -42.65 45.26 -48.62
N VAL A 190 -42.19 44.31 -49.45
CA VAL A 190 -42.59 44.23 -50.87
C VAL A 190 -44.09 44.02 -51.01
N LEU A 191 -44.68 43.09 -50.24
CA LEU A 191 -46.12 42.83 -50.26
C LEU A 191 -46.93 44.03 -49.80
N GLU A 192 -46.50 44.74 -48.75
CA GLU A 192 -47.14 45.97 -48.27
C GLU A 192 -47.15 47.06 -49.36
N ASN A 193 -46.03 47.25 -50.07
CA ASN A 193 -45.96 48.18 -51.19
C ASN A 193 -46.93 47.79 -52.32
N MET A 194 -46.97 46.51 -52.70
CA MET A 194 -47.89 46.01 -53.73
C MET A 194 -49.37 46.21 -53.34
N VAL A 195 -49.72 45.95 -52.08
CA VAL A 195 -51.08 46.17 -51.57
C VAL A 195 -51.42 47.66 -51.55
N ASN A 196 -50.48 48.51 -51.13
CA ASN A 196 -50.66 49.96 -51.13
C ASN A 196 -50.85 50.50 -52.56
N GLU A 197 -50.08 50.01 -53.53
CA GLU A 197 -50.23 50.34 -54.96
C GLU A 197 -51.57 49.88 -55.51
N GLN A 198 -51.98 48.63 -55.26
CA GLN A 198 -53.31 48.13 -55.65
C GLN A 198 -54.43 48.95 -55.01
N SER A 199 -54.29 49.34 -53.73
CA SER A 199 -55.26 50.17 -53.04
C SER A 199 -55.35 51.58 -53.64
N SER A 200 -54.23 52.10 -54.16
CA SER A 200 -54.15 53.42 -54.81
C SER A 200 -54.78 53.37 -56.20
N GLN A 201 -54.46 52.36 -57.00
CA GLN A 201 -55.11 52.10 -58.29
C GLN A 201 -56.62 51.88 -58.14
N ARG A 202 -57.05 51.16 -57.08
CA ARG A 202 -58.47 50.98 -56.79
C ARG A 202 -59.16 52.29 -56.41
N ARG A 203 -58.47 53.17 -55.66
CA ARG A 203 -58.98 54.51 -55.34
C ARG A 203 -59.08 55.41 -56.57
N GLU A 204 -58.10 55.35 -57.47
CA GLU A 204 -58.11 56.11 -58.73
C GLU A 204 -59.20 55.64 -59.69
N THR A 205 -59.44 54.33 -59.79
CA THR A 205 -60.53 53.76 -60.60
C THR A 205 -61.90 54.08 -60.03
N ILE A 206 -62.09 54.05 -58.71
CA ILE A 206 -63.34 54.48 -58.08
C ILE A 206 -63.57 55.99 -58.34
N SER A 207 -62.53 56.82 -58.17
CA SER A 207 -62.60 58.26 -58.44
C SER A 207 -62.92 58.58 -59.91
N SER A 208 -62.36 57.83 -60.87
CA SER A 208 -62.67 58.01 -62.28
C SER A 208 -64.10 57.55 -62.62
N MET A 209 -64.59 56.46 -62.01
CA MET A 209 -65.98 56.03 -62.14
C MET A 209 -66.97 57.05 -61.54
N ASP A 210 -66.66 57.63 -60.39
CA ASP A 210 -67.49 58.68 -59.77
C ASP A 210 -67.53 59.95 -60.63
N LYS A 211 -66.41 60.31 -61.27
CA LYS A 211 -66.37 61.42 -62.23
C LYS A 211 -67.21 61.14 -63.48
N TYR A 212 -67.09 59.96 -64.07
CA TYR A 212 -67.96 59.53 -65.19
C TYR A 212 -69.44 59.53 -64.81
N ARG A 213 -69.77 59.11 -63.57
CA ARG A 213 -71.14 59.14 -63.07
C ARG A 213 -71.68 60.56 -62.92
N SER A 214 -70.85 61.50 -62.47
CA SER A 214 -71.19 62.93 -62.38
C SER A 214 -71.37 63.57 -63.76
N ASP A 215 -70.61 63.13 -64.77
CA ASP A 215 -70.67 63.69 -66.13
C ASP A 215 -71.84 63.12 -66.96
N CYS A 216 -72.26 61.88 -66.72
CA CYS A 216 -73.39 61.24 -67.43
C CYS A 216 -74.77 61.53 -66.81
N PHE A 217 -74.84 61.95 -65.55
CA PHE A 217 -76.08 62.36 -64.88
C PHE A 217 -75.87 63.71 -64.18
N PRO A 218 -75.95 64.84 -64.90
CA PRO A 218 -76.03 66.13 -64.26
C PRO A 218 -77.32 66.16 -63.44
N VAL A 219 -77.18 66.21 -62.12
CA VAL A 219 -78.31 66.39 -61.22
C VAL A 219 -78.82 67.81 -61.42
N GLU A 220 -79.82 67.99 -62.29
CA GLU A 220 -80.61 69.21 -62.31
C GLU A 220 -81.33 69.32 -60.97
N PHE A 221 -80.82 70.20 -60.11
CA PHE A 221 -81.52 70.66 -58.93
C PHE A 221 -82.79 71.39 -59.38
N ILE A 222 -83.94 70.73 -59.23
CA ILE A 222 -85.24 71.42 -59.21
C ILE A 222 -85.22 72.35 -57.99
N LYS A 223 -85.02 73.65 -58.24
CA LYS A 223 -85.49 74.71 -57.35
C LYS A 223 -87.02 74.78 -57.50
N THR A 224 -87.69 74.93 -56.36
CA THR A 224 -89.11 75.29 -56.16
C THR A 224 -89.79 75.93 -57.36
#